data_AF-A0A345UPQ1-F1
#
_entry.id   AF-A0A345UPQ1-F1
#
_cell.length_a   1.000
_cell.length_b   1.000
_cell.length_c   1.000
_cell.angle_alpha   90.00
_cell.angle_beta   90.00
_cell.angle_gamma   90.00
#
_symmetry.space_group_name_H-M   'P 1'
#
loop_
_entity.id
_entity.type
_entity.pdbx_description
1 polymer ?
#
loop_
_entity_poly.entity_id
_entity_poly.type
_entity_poly.pdbx_seq_one_letter_code
_entity_poly.pdbx_strand_id
1 'polypeptide(L)'
;MKTQIQTFKSLIAGLAVCFTLMPSSLNSAQLAVSDTLAVAEPSAHAGTAHIVSRISEAGVSGVALNFAEALRSDNPGVRESALYHGLLFKLMFPDVPMHELNRALKELSVHETYPELRYRAHLAWYLFESGEYHLLLPLDKIPKEEELFRHAQEVIRYRMYSAQR
;
A
#
# COMPACT_ATOMS: atom_id res chain seq x y z
N MET A 1 7.13 -25.72 2.21
CA MET A 1 6.39 -24.65 1.48
C MET A 1 5.24 -23.99 2.26
N LYS A 2 4.66 -24.58 3.33
CA LYS A 2 3.60 -23.93 4.12
C LYS A 2 4.07 -22.78 5.02
N THR A 3 5.36 -22.75 5.36
CA THR A 3 5.94 -21.82 6.34
C THR A 3 6.14 -20.40 5.82
N GLN A 4 6.56 -20.21 4.56
CA GLN A 4 6.77 -18.86 4.00
C GLN A 4 5.47 -18.08 3.74
N ILE A 5 4.38 -18.77 3.40
CA ILE A 5 3.05 -18.15 3.23
C ILE A 5 2.51 -17.65 4.58
N GLN A 6 2.80 -18.35 5.67
CA GLN A 6 2.45 -17.88 7.02
C GLN A 6 3.26 -16.65 7.41
N THR A 7 4.57 -16.59 7.12
CA THR A 7 5.40 -15.43 7.45
C THR A 7 4.96 -14.17 6.71
N PHE A 8 4.60 -14.27 5.42
CA PHE A 8 4.12 -13.13 4.65
C PHE A 8 2.72 -12.67 5.11
N LYS A 9 1.81 -13.63 5.40
CA LYS A 9 0.52 -13.31 6.02
C LYS A 9 0.69 -12.70 7.42
N SER A 10 1.68 -13.12 8.20
CA SER A 10 2.03 -12.52 9.50
C SER A 10 2.71 -11.17 9.38
N LEU A 11 3.42 -10.87 8.28
CA LEU A 11 3.99 -9.55 8.02
C LEU A 11 2.91 -8.55 7.60
N ILE A 12 1.99 -8.97 6.73
CA ILE A 12 0.81 -8.19 6.33
C ILE A 12 -0.18 -8.06 7.50
N ALA A 13 -0.42 -9.14 8.25
CA ALA A 13 -1.22 -9.09 9.46
C ALA A 13 -0.51 -8.31 10.56
N GLY A 14 0.82 -8.29 10.64
CA GLY A 14 1.58 -7.44 11.57
C GLY A 14 1.42 -5.96 11.22
N LEU A 15 1.46 -5.61 9.93
CA LEU A 15 1.11 -4.29 9.43
C LEU A 15 -0.36 -3.93 9.70
N ALA A 16 -1.29 -4.87 9.59
CA ALA A 16 -2.71 -4.68 9.90
C ALA A 16 -3.03 -4.67 11.41
N VAL A 17 -2.24 -5.35 12.24
CA VAL A 17 -2.35 -5.44 13.71
C VAL A 17 -1.74 -4.21 14.37
N CYS A 18 -0.67 -3.63 13.80
CA CYS A 18 -0.24 -2.27 14.14
C CYS A 18 -1.36 -1.24 13.94
N PHE A 19 -2.34 -1.51 13.07
CA PHE A 19 -3.52 -0.66 12.85
C PHE A 19 -4.74 -0.99 13.73
N THR A 20 -4.78 -2.13 14.43
CA THR A 20 -5.95 -2.54 15.25
C THR A 20 -5.67 -2.70 16.75
N LEU A 21 -4.41 -2.70 17.18
CA LEU A 21 -4.01 -2.76 18.59
C LEU A 21 -2.93 -1.71 18.92
N MET A 22 -3.36 -0.47 19.13
CA MET A 22 -2.57 0.54 19.84
C MET A 22 -3.42 1.10 20.99
N PRO A 23 -3.47 0.46 22.16
CA PRO A 23 -3.72 1.20 23.38
C PRO A 23 -2.53 2.11 23.64
N SER A 24 -2.82 3.39 23.84
CA SER A 24 -1.93 4.45 24.25
C SER A 24 -1.15 4.08 25.51
N SER A 25 0.16 3.84 25.38
CA SER A 25 1.16 4.26 26.38
C SER A 25 2.56 3.79 26.02
N LEU A 26 3.34 4.67 25.40
CA LEU A 26 4.77 4.75 25.71
C LEU A 26 5.09 6.25 25.78
N ASN A 27 4.87 6.82 26.96
CA ASN A 27 5.43 8.11 27.32
C ASN A 27 6.67 7.88 28.19
N SER A 28 7.68 8.66 27.84
CA SER A 28 8.95 8.94 28.48
C SER A 28 8.97 8.82 30.00
N ALA A 29 10.11 8.38 30.52
CA ALA A 29 10.47 8.46 31.93
C ALA A 29 10.32 9.90 32.47
N GLN A 30 9.53 10.09 33.53
CA GLN A 30 9.89 10.87 34.73
C GLN A 30 8.83 10.77 35.84
N LEU A 31 9.33 10.85 37.06
CA LEU A 31 8.71 10.87 38.39
C LEU A 31 7.35 11.58 38.56
N ALA A 32 6.59 11.05 39.53
CA ALA A 32 5.77 11.72 40.56
C ALA A 32 4.23 11.54 40.52
N VAL A 33 3.75 10.66 41.42
CA VAL A 33 2.69 10.83 42.44
C VAL A 33 1.26 11.26 42.02
N SER A 34 0.34 10.33 42.28
CA SER A 34 -1.07 10.42 42.74
C SER A 34 -2.23 10.87 41.84
N ASP A 35 -3.24 9.98 41.86
CA ASP A 35 -4.71 10.17 41.91
C ASP A 35 -5.36 11.22 40.99
N THR A 36 -6.11 10.75 40.00
CA THR A 36 -7.60 10.74 40.04
C THR A 36 -8.20 10.17 38.75
N LEU A 37 -9.23 9.33 38.92
CA LEU A 37 -10.15 8.88 37.88
C LEU A 37 -10.85 10.09 37.24
N ALA A 38 -10.85 10.16 35.90
CA ALA A 38 -11.89 10.87 35.15
C ALA A 38 -12.17 10.12 33.84
N VAL A 39 -13.42 9.70 33.72
CA VAL A 39 -14.04 9.09 32.54
C VAL A 39 -14.07 10.11 31.41
N ALA A 40 -13.52 9.77 30.25
CA ALA A 40 -13.74 10.51 29.00
C ALA A 40 -13.87 9.52 27.84
N GLU A 41 -15.04 9.57 27.20
CA GLU A 41 -15.38 8.80 26.00
C GLU A 41 -14.41 9.10 24.85
N PRO A 42 -13.94 8.10 24.08
CA PRO A 42 -13.18 8.39 22.88
C PRO A 42 -14.13 8.68 21.71
N SER A 43 -14.26 9.97 21.40
CA SER A 43 -14.71 10.47 20.11
C SER A 43 -13.86 9.85 18.99
N ALA A 44 -14.39 8.80 18.38
CA ALA A 44 -13.88 8.25 17.14
C ALA A 44 -14.22 9.25 16.04
N HIS A 45 -13.24 9.99 15.50
CA HIS A 45 -13.22 10.52 14.11
C HIS A 45 -11.95 11.32 13.74
N ALA A 46 -10.95 11.48 14.64
CA ALA A 46 -9.72 12.23 14.34
C ALA A 46 -8.44 11.37 14.17
N GLY A 47 -8.50 10.06 14.38
CA GLY A 47 -7.31 9.22 14.60
C GLY A 47 -6.51 8.82 13.35
N THR A 48 -7.15 8.73 12.17
CA THR A 48 -6.50 8.12 10.99
C THR A 48 -5.54 9.08 10.27
N ALA A 49 -5.84 10.38 10.27
CA ALA A 49 -5.01 11.39 9.60
C ALA A 49 -3.66 11.64 10.32
N HIS A 50 -3.57 11.36 11.63
CA HIS A 50 -2.40 11.71 12.43
C HIS A 50 -1.33 10.59 12.48
N ILE A 51 -1.66 9.36 12.07
CA ILE A 51 -0.72 8.22 12.05
C ILE A 51 0.17 8.27 10.81
N VAL A 52 -0.36 8.78 9.68
CA VAL A 52 0.38 8.94 8.42
C VAL A 52 1.54 9.94 8.56
N SER A 53 1.42 10.94 9.43
CA SER A 53 2.44 12.00 9.60
C SER A 53 3.72 11.57 10.32
N ARG A 54 3.81 10.32 10.82
CA ARG A 54 4.98 9.81 11.55
C ARG A 54 5.82 8.77 10.81
N ILE A 55 5.41 8.34 9.62
CA ILE A 55 6.26 7.45 8.81
C ILE A 55 7.31 8.34 8.14
N SER A 56 8.56 8.22 8.56
CA SER A 56 9.67 8.89 7.87
C SER A 56 9.77 8.39 6.43
N GLU A 57 10.30 9.23 5.53
CA GLU A 57 10.56 8.81 4.14
C GLU A 57 11.37 7.51 4.05
N ALA A 58 12.30 7.31 4.99
CA ALA A 58 13.07 6.07 5.14
C ALA A 58 12.17 4.85 5.46
N GLY A 59 11.16 5.02 6.31
CA GLY A 59 10.17 3.98 6.61
C GLY A 59 9.30 3.65 5.39
N VAL A 60 8.87 4.66 4.63
CA VAL A 60 8.08 4.45 3.39
C VAL A 60 8.90 3.71 2.33
N SER A 61 10.17 4.10 2.17
CA SER A 61 11.10 3.45 1.24
C SER A 61 11.33 1.98 1.58
N GLY A 62 11.50 1.64 2.86
CA GLY A 62 11.64 0.26 3.32
C GLY A 62 10.42 -0.62 3.01
N VAL A 63 9.21 -0.08 3.16
CA VAL A 63 7.98 -0.80 2.82
C VAL A 63 7.86 -1.02 1.30
N ALA A 64 8.17 -0.01 0.49
CA ALA A 64 8.17 -0.14 -0.97
C ALA A 64 9.16 -1.22 -1.44
N LEU A 65 10.33 -1.34 -0.79
CA LEU A 65 11.31 -2.38 -1.07
C LEU A 65 10.76 -3.79 -0.77
N ASN A 66 10.02 -3.95 0.34
CA ASN A 66 9.40 -5.23 0.68
C ASN A 66 8.38 -5.68 -0.38
N PHE A 67 7.59 -4.75 -0.93
CA PHE A 67 6.69 -5.06 -2.04
C PHE A 67 7.47 -5.41 -3.31
N ALA A 68 8.53 -4.67 -3.64
CA ALA A 68 9.38 -4.97 -4.78
C ALA A 68 9.97 -6.38 -4.69
N GLU A 69 10.41 -6.80 -3.51
CA GLU A 69 10.93 -8.15 -3.29
C GLU A 69 9.83 -9.21 -3.37
N ALA A 70 8.65 -8.93 -2.83
CA ALA A 70 7.51 -9.85 -2.92
C ALA A 70 7.02 -10.06 -4.37
N LEU A 71 7.17 -9.05 -5.25
CA LEU A 71 6.89 -9.19 -6.69
C LEU A 71 7.84 -10.17 -7.41
N ARG A 72 9.02 -10.44 -6.84
CA ARG A 72 9.99 -11.42 -7.37
C ARG A 72 9.76 -12.84 -6.87
N SER A 73 8.76 -13.05 -6.01
CA SER A 73 8.43 -14.37 -5.47
C SER A 73 8.00 -15.34 -6.57
N ASP A 74 8.42 -16.60 -6.46
CA ASP A 74 7.94 -17.68 -7.33
C ASP A 74 6.45 -18.01 -7.09
N ASN A 75 5.85 -17.49 -6.01
CA ASN A 75 4.45 -17.74 -5.67
C ASN A 75 3.54 -16.68 -6.32
N PRO A 76 2.63 -17.07 -7.25
CA PRO A 76 1.75 -16.12 -7.93
C PRO A 76 0.84 -15.36 -6.97
N GLY A 77 0.31 -15.99 -5.92
CA GLY A 77 -0.55 -15.32 -4.94
C GLY A 77 0.20 -14.29 -4.08
N VAL A 78 1.51 -14.48 -3.86
CA VAL A 78 2.35 -13.46 -3.21
C VAL A 78 2.54 -12.27 -4.13
N ARG A 79 2.79 -12.52 -5.42
CA ARG A 79 2.95 -11.46 -6.42
C ARG A 79 1.68 -10.65 -6.64
N GLU A 80 0.52 -11.31 -6.76
CA GLU A 80 -0.79 -10.66 -6.85
C GLU A 80 -1.04 -9.75 -5.63
N SER A 81 -0.84 -10.29 -4.43
CA SER A 81 -0.98 -9.54 -3.19
C SER A 81 -0.03 -8.34 -3.11
N ALA A 82 1.25 -8.54 -3.47
CA ALA A 82 2.25 -7.49 -3.48
C ALA A 82 1.94 -6.39 -4.51
N LEU A 83 1.40 -6.77 -5.66
CA LEU A 83 1.03 -5.86 -6.73
C LEU A 83 -0.16 -4.97 -6.34
N TYR A 84 -1.20 -5.58 -5.77
CA TYR A 84 -2.35 -4.84 -5.23
C TYR A 84 -1.96 -3.91 -4.09
N HIS A 85 -1.26 -4.43 -3.07
CA HIS A 85 -0.89 -3.63 -1.90
C HIS A 85 0.19 -2.58 -2.20
N GLY A 86 1.10 -2.86 -3.14
CA GLY A 86 2.09 -1.89 -3.61
C GLY A 86 1.43 -0.70 -4.32
N LEU A 87 0.39 -0.95 -5.14
CA LEU A 87 -0.37 0.11 -5.78
C LEU A 87 -1.17 0.94 -4.77
N LEU A 88 -1.85 0.30 -3.82
CA LEU A 88 -2.51 1.00 -2.71
C LEU A 88 -1.52 1.84 -1.89
N PHE A 89 -0.33 1.31 -1.64
CA PHE A 89 0.71 2.03 -0.91
C PHE A 89 1.15 3.29 -1.66
N LYS A 90 1.32 3.21 -2.99
CA LYS A 90 1.60 4.38 -3.82
C LYS A 90 0.46 5.39 -3.82
N LEU A 91 -0.80 4.94 -3.79
CA LEU A 91 -1.96 5.83 -3.68
C LEU A 91 -1.99 6.60 -2.36
N MET A 92 -1.56 5.98 -1.27
CA MET A 92 -1.47 6.63 0.05
C MET A 92 -0.28 7.59 0.16
N PHE A 93 0.81 7.31 -0.56
CA PHE A 93 2.05 8.09 -0.53
C PHE A 93 2.45 8.53 -1.95
N PRO A 94 1.63 9.37 -2.61
CA PRO A 94 1.82 9.75 -4.01
C PRO A 94 3.16 10.47 -4.25
N ASP A 95 3.61 11.27 -3.28
CA ASP A 95 4.81 12.09 -3.44
C ASP A 95 6.12 11.33 -3.18
N VAL A 96 6.04 10.13 -2.60
CA VAL A 96 7.24 9.36 -2.27
C VAL A 96 7.74 8.58 -3.50
N PRO A 97 9.01 8.75 -3.91
CA PRO A 97 9.57 7.97 -5.00
C PRO A 97 9.76 6.50 -4.58
N MET A 98 9.17 5.59 -5.36
CA MET A 98 9.23 4.14 -5.11
C MET A 98 9.97 3.44 -6.26
N HIS A 99 11.22 3.84 -6.51
CA HIS A 99 11.98 3.40 -7.69
C HIS A 99 12.12 1.88 -7.82
N GLU A 100 12.40 1.19 -6.71
CA GLU A 100 12.56 -0.28 -6.72
C GLU A 100 11.24 -1.00 -7.00
N LEU A 101 10.14 -0.52 -6.41
CA LEU A 101 8.80 -1.05 -6.70
C LEU A 101 8.43 -0.80 -8.16
N ASN A 102 8.69 0.40 -8.68
CA ASN A 102 8.42 0.73 -10.07
C ASN A 102 9.23 -0.15 -11.05
N ARG A 103 10.52 -0.38 -10.74
CA ARG A 103 11.37 -1.28 -11.53
C ARG A 103 10.82 -2.71 -11.53
N ALA A 104 10.47 -3.24 -10.36
CA ALA A 104 9.90 -4.57 -10.23
C ALA A 104 8.57 -4.72 -11.00
N LEU A 105 7.70 -3.71 -10.95
CA LEU A 105 6.46 -3.69 -11.74
C LEU A 105 6.74 -3.71 -13.25
N LYS A 106 7.73 -2.91 -13.71
CA LYS A 106 8.14 -2.90 -15.12
C LYS A 106 8.66 -4.26 -15.57
N GLU A 107 9.56 -4.86 -14.80
CA GLU A 107 10.11 -6.20 -15.08
C GLU A 107 8.98 -7.24 -15.16
N LEU A 108 8.07 -7.23 -14.19
CA LEU A 108 6.91 -8.12 -14.16
C LEU A 108 6.00 -7.89 -15.38
N SER A 109 5.78 -6.65 -15.80
CA SER A 109 4.95 -6.33 -16.97
C SER A 109 5.49 -6.86 -18.30
N VAL A 110 6.79 -7.14 -18.38
CA VAL A 110 7.47 -7.61 -19.60
C VAL A 110 7.70 -9.10 -19.56
N HIS A 111 8.18 -9.63 -18.45
CA HIS A 111 8.70 -10.99 -18.35
C HIS A 111 7.73 -11.99 -17.73
N GLU A 112 6.59 -11.54 -17.19
CA GLU A 112 5.62 -12.44 -16.60
C GLU A 112 4.98 -13.38 -17.64
N THR A 113 4.93 -14.65 -17.27
CA THR A 113 4.33 -15.75 -18.05
C THR A 113 2.81 -15.78 -17.91
N TYR A 114 2.26 -15.43 -16.73
CA TYR A 114 0.83 -15.36 -16.47
C TYR A 114 0.22 -14.10 -17.10
N PRO A 115 -0.63 -14.20 -18.15
CA PRO A 115 -1.10 -13.03 -18.89
C PRO A 115 -1.85 -12.01 -18.05
N GLU A 116 -2.65 -12.48 -17.09
CA GLU A 116 -3.43 -11.62 -16.20
C GLU A 116 -2.54 -10.81 -15.27
N LEU A 117 -1.58 -11.45 -14.60
CA LEU A 117 -0.63 -10.79 -13.72
C LEU A 117 0.27 -9.81 -14.50
N ARG A 118 0.70 -10.21 -15.71
CA ARG A 118 1.44 -9.34 -16.62
C ARG A 118 0.65 -8.08 -16.97
N TYR A 119 -0.63 -8.24 -17.29
CA TYR A 119 -1.52 -7.13 -17.61
C TYR A 119 -1.72 -6.20 -16.42
N ARG A 120 -2.01 -6.74 -15.23
CA ARG A 120 -2.16 -5.93 -14.00
C ARG A 120 -0.86 -5.19 -13.65
N ALA A 121 0.29 -5.82 -13.84
CA ALA A 121 1.60 -5.20 -13.65
C ALA A 121 1.86 -4.06 -14.63
N HIS A 122 1.47 -4.24 -15.90
CA HIS A 122 1.53 -3.18 -16.90
C HIS A 122 0.67 -1.96 -16.51
N LEU A 123 -0.56 -2.18 -16.06
CA LEU A 123 -1.43 -1.10 -15.58
C LEU A 123 -0.80 -0.36 -14.41
N ALA A 124 -0.33 -1.10 -13.39
CA ALA A 124 0.30 -0.52 -12.21
C ALA A 124 1.57 0.28 -12.57
N TRP A 125 2.46 -0.29 -13.39
CA TRP A 125 3.67 0.38 -13.87
C TRP A 125 3.35 1.67 -14.63
N TYR A 126 2.39 1.62 -15.56
CA TYR A 126 1.98 2.81 -16.32
C TYR A 126 1.48 3.92 -15.39
N LEU A 127 0.66 3.58 -14.38
CA LEU A 127 0.16 4.54 -13.40
C LEU A 127 1.28 5.15 -12.54
N PHE A 128 2.30 4.36 -12.20
CA PHE A 128 3.48 4.86 -11.50
C PHE A 128 4.28 5.83 -12.36
N GLU A 129 4.42 5.54 -13.65
CA GLU A 129 5.19 6.35 -14.59
C GLU A 129 4.46 7.64 -15.00
N SER A 130 3.14 7.58 -15.17
CA SER A 130 2.33 8.73 -15.58
C SER A 130 2.03 9.71 -14.45
N GLY A 131 2.10 9.28 -13.19
CA GLY A 131 1.74 10.12 -12.04
C GLY A 131 0.22 10.26 -11.83
N GLU A 132 -0.59 9.45 -12.53
CA GLU A 132 -2.04 9.63 -12.63
C GLU A 132 -2.85 8.88 -11.58
N TYR A 133 -2.20 8.47 -10.50
CA TYR A 133 -2.82 7.81 -9.35
C TYR A 133 -3.94 8.67 -8.70
N HIS A 134 -3.89 9.99 -8.84
CA HIS A 134 -4.94 10.90 -8.36
C HIS A 134 -6.31 10.68 -9.06
N LEU A 135 -6.35 9.95 -10.17
CA LEU A 135 -7.58 9.61 -10.90
C LEU A 135 -8.21 8.29 -10.44
N LEU A 136 -7.53 7.50 -9.59
CA LEU A 136 -7.94 6.15 -9.19
C LEU A 136 -8.91 6.10 -8.01
N LEU A 137 -9.89 7.01 -7.97
CA LEU A 137 -10.93 7.17 -6.94
C LEU A 137 -10.51 7.94 -5.68
N PRO A 138 -11.48 8.56 -4.97
CA PRO A 138 -11.27 8.95 -3.58
C PRO A 138 -11.02 7.72 -2.71
N LEU A 139 -10.08 7.82 -1.77
CA LEU A 139 -9.72 6.79 -0.79
C LEU A 139 -10.72 6.68 0.38
N ASP A 140 -11.98 7.09 0.20
CA ASP A 140 -12.99 6.99 1.26
C ASP A 140 -13.26 5.54 1.66
N LYS A 141 -12.98 4.61 0.74
CA LYS A 141 -12.94 3.16 0.99
C LYS A 141 -11.74 2.53 0.27
N ILE A 142 -11.12 1.54 0.90
CA ILE A 142 -10.11 0.72 0.23
C ILE A 142 -10.84 -0.10 -0.84
N PRO A 143 -10.55 0.12 -2.14
CA PRO A 143 -11.25 -0.58 -3.23
C PRO A 143 -10.87 -2.05 -3.20
N LYS A 144 -11.75 -2.94 -3.68
CA LYS A 144 -11.35 -4.33 -3.90
C LYS A 144 -10.30 -4.40 -5.00
N GLU A 145 -9.48 -5.44 -5.00
CA GLU A 145 -8.41 -5.63 -5.99
C GLU A 145 -8.92 -5.52 -7.43
N GLU A 146 -9.98 -6.24 -7.77
CA GLU A 146 -10.59 -6.20 -9.11
C GLU A 146 -11.13 -4.82 -9.48
N GLU A 147 -11.69 -4.10 -8.50
CA GLU A 147 -12.19 -2.74 -8.71
C GLU A 147 -11.04 -1.79 -8.99
N LEU A 148 -9.95 -1.88 -8.23
CA LEU A 148 -8.76 -1.04 -8.42
C LEU A 148 -8.20 -1.21 -9.84
N PHE A 149 -8.02 -2.45 -10.31
CA PHE A 149 -7.48 -2.68 -11.65
C PHE A 149 -8.46 -2.33 -12.77
N ARG A 150 -9.78 -2.44 -12.53
CA ARG A 150 -10.79 -1.95 -13.46
C ARG A 150 -10.71 -0.43 -13.63
N HIS A 151 -10.63 0.32 -12.53
CA HIS A 151 -10.49 1.78 -12.60
C HIS A 151 -9.16 2.19 -13.24
N ALA A 152 -8.07 1.48 -12.92
CA ALA A 152 -6.77 1.68 -13.58
C ALA A 152 -6.88 1.57 -15.10
N GLN A 153 -7.55 0.53 -15.59
CA GLN A 153 -7.79 0.34 -17.02
C GLN A 153 -8.61 1.49 -17.63
N GLU A 154 -9.66 1.94 -16.95
CA GLU A 154 -10.53 3.03 -17.42
C GLU A 154 -9.77 4.36 -17.52
N VAL A 155 -8.94 4.69 -16.53
CA VAL A 155 -8.08 5.89 -16.55
C VAL A 155 -7.14 5.89 -17.74
N ILE A 156 -6.41 4.78 -17.95
CA ILE A 156 -5.47 4.65 -19.06
C ILE A 156 -6.21 4.74 -20.40
N ARG A 157 -7.36 4.08 -20.52
CA ARG A 157 -8.19 4.12 -21.73
C ARG A 157 -8.66 5.54 -22.03
N TYR A 158 -9.17 6.26 -21.04
CA TYR A 158 -9.59 7.65 -21.19
C TYR A 158 -8.44 8.53 -21.70
N ARG A 159 -7.23 8.35 -21.15
CA ARG A 159 -6.05 9.08 -21.60
C ARG A 159 -5.69 8.82 -23.06
N MET A 160 -5.65 7.55 -23.46
CA MET A 160 -5.35 7.20 -24.85
C MET A 160 -6.32 7.86 -25.83
N TYR A 161 -7.61 7.94 -25.49
CA TYR A 161 -8.59 8.62 -26.34
C TYR A 161 -8.48 10.15 -26.30
N SER A 162 -8.14 10.73 -25.15
CA SER A 162 -7.96 12.18 -25.02
C SER A 162 -6.72 12.70 -25.75
N ALA A 163 -5.65 11.90 -25.85
CA ALA A 163 -4.40 12.28 -26.51
C ALA A 163 -4.47 12.27 -28.05
N GLN A 164 -5.53 11.71 -28.63
CA GLN A 164 -5.74 11.61 -30.08
C GLN A 164 -6.56 12.77 -30.67
N ARG A 165 -7.01 13.72 -29.83
CA ARG A 165 -7.77 14.91 -30.23
C ARG A 165 -6.88 16.14 -30.19
#